data_AF-A0A846SGF2-F1
#
_entry.id   AF-A0A846SGF2-F1
#
_cell.length_a   1.000
_cell.length_b   1.000
_cell.length_c   1.000
_cell.angle_alpha   90.00
_cell.angle_beta   90.00
_cell.angle_gamma   90.00
#
_symmetry.space_group_name_H-M   'P 1'
#
loop_
_entity.id
_entity.type
_entity.pdbx_description
1 polymer ?
#
loop_
_entity_poly.entity_id
_entity_poly.type
_entity_poly.pdbx_seq_one_letter_code
_entity_poly.pdbx_strand_id
1 'polypeptide(L)'
;MTTARDTHQTLGRLVQAVAAAVDDQPRCVEAVALLVALAKQFGIELQPRAVSLVGQDRRRPDRIVVTGRMAQDFVASHGGSRGGAEVVAASPDGSEFQRAGHLIAVYSDADPGFLLDPSFGQFVRAGLPDTVVVDAFEPGEPDWRVDIGDSATVLYLMDPTNSGWQDAFRSVAARSDVAAAEIASHLRAGGQPHTHGVVLAPRSPR
;
A
#
# COMPACT_ATOMS: atom_id res chain seq x y z
N MET A 1 3.47 -5.86 27.72
CA MET A 1 3.81 -4.79 26.74
C MET A 1 4.27 -5.49 25.48
N THR A 2 3.56 -5.31 24.38
CA THR A 2 3.96 -5.83 23.06
C THR A 2 5.16 -5.03 22.58
N THR A 3 6.24 -5.68 22.12
CA THR A 3 7.42 -4.95 21.65
C THR A 3 7.21 -4.40 20.24
N ALA A 4 7.98 -3.38 19.82
CA ALA A 4 7.96 -2.88 18.44
C ALA A 4 8.23 -4.01 17.41
N ARG A 5 9.05 -4.99 17.79
CA ARG A 5 9.32 -6.20 16.99
C ARG A 5 8.07 -7.06 16.84
N ASP A 6 7.33 -7.31 17.92
CA ASP A 6 6.10 -8.11 17.87
C ASP A 6 5.01 -7.41 17.05
N THR A 7 4.93 -6.07 17.16
CA THR A 7 4.06 -5.22 16.33
C THR A 7 4.42 -5.34 14.86
N HIS A 8 5.70 -5.15 14.50
CA HIS A 8 6.16 -5.28 13.11
C HIS A 8 5.86 -6.67 12.53
N GLN A 9 6.13 -7.73 13.28
CA GLN A 9 5.81 -9.10 12.86
C GLN A 9 4.32 -9.34 12.66
N THR A 10 3.48 -8.82 13.58
CA THR A 10 2.03 -8.94 13.48
C THR A 10 1.53 -8.21 12.25
N LEU A 11 1.89 -6.93 12.08
CA LEU A 11 1.51 -6.12 10.93
C LEU A 11 2.00 -6.76 9.61
N GLY A 12 3.24 -7.25 9.58
CA GLY A 12 3.80 -8.01 8.45
C GLY A 12 2.92 -9.19 8.03
N ARG A 13 2.46 -9.99 8.99
CA ARG A 13 1.56 -11.12 8.70
C ARG A 13 0.20 -10.67 8.16
N LEU A 14 -0.36 -9.58 8.67
CA LEU A 14 -1.63 -9.05 8.18
C LEU A 14 -1.50 -8.52 6.75
N VAL A 15 -0.45 -7.75 6.47
CA VAL A 15 -0.18 -7.19 5.14
C VAL A 15 0.07 -8.32 4.13
N GLN A 16 0.83 -9.35 4.49
CA GLN A 16 1.04 -10.53 3.62
C GLN A 16 -0.26 -11.28 3.29
N ALA A 17 -1.16 -11.42 4.27
CA ALA A 17 -2.44 -12.07 4.01
C ALA A 17 -3.28 -11.25 3.02
N VAL A 18 -3.38 -9.94 3.23
CA VAL A 18 -4.10 -9.07 2.28
C VAL A 18 -3.46 -9.08 0.90
N ALA A 19 -2.13 -9.04 0.81
CA ALA A 19 -1.41 -9.13 -0.45
C ALA A 19 -1.75 -10.43 -1.20
N ALA A 20 -1.84 -11.57 -0.51
CA ALA A 20 -2.28 -12.83 -1.11
C ALA A 20 -3.75 -12.81 -1.58
N ALA A 21 -4.62 -12.03 -0.93
CA ALA A 21 -6.03 -11.89 -1.34
C ALA A 21 -6.21 -10.99 -2.57
N VAL A 22 -5.31 -10.02 -2.80
CA VAL A 22 -5.41 -9.04 -3.90
C VAL A 22 -4.50 -9.33 -5.08
N ASP A 23 -3.44 -10.12 -4.87
CA ASP A 23 -2.42 -10.48 -5.87
C ASP A 23 -1.75 -9.24 -6.50
N ASP A 24 -1.20 -9.36 -7.72
CA ASP A 24 -0.57 -8.28 -8.49
C ASP A 24 -1.54 -7.23 -9.06
N GLN A 25 -2.77 -7.17 -8.57
CA GLN A 25 -3.83 -6.34 -9.15
C GLN A 25 -3.79 -4.89 -8.65
N PRO A 26 -4.10 -3.89 -9.51
CA PRO A 26 -4.10 -2.48 -9.14
C PRO A 26 -5.33 -2.11 -8.30
N ARG A 27 -5.34 -2.54 -7.03
CA ARG A 27 -6.50 -2.48 -6.11
C ARG A 27 -6.12 -1.95 -4.74
N CYS A 28 -5.35 -0.86 -4.70
CA CYS A 28 -4.87 -0.29 -3.45
C CYS A 28 -6.00 0.11 -2.48
N VAL A 29 -7.11 0.64 -2.98
CA VAL A 29 -8.28 0.98 -2.16
C VAL A 29 -8.88 -0.27 -1.53
N GLU A 30 -9.09 -1.34 -2.31
CA GLU A 30 -9.62 -2.59 -1.79
C GLU A 30 -8.68 -3.27 -0.80
N ALA A 31 -7.38 -3.30 -1.11
CA ALA A 31 -6.38 -3.90 -0.27
C ALA A 31 -6.31 -3.18 1.09
N VAL A 32 -6.26 -1.85 1.10
CA VAL A 32 -6.25 -1.07 2.36
C VAL A 32 -7.56 -1.22 3.13
N ALA A 33 -8.72 -1.25 2.46
CA ALA A 33 -10.00 -1.49 3.13
C ALA A 33 -10.04 -2.87 3.80
N LEU A 34 -9.56 -3.91 3.11
CA LEU A 34 -9.43 -5.26 3.68
C LEU A 34 -8.42 -5.30 4.83
N LEU A 35 -7.28 -4.62 4.71
CA LEU A 35 -6.27 -4.55 5.76
C LEU A 35 -6.78 -3.86 7.02
N VAL A 36 -7.50 -2.75 6.89
CA VAL A 36 -8.13 -2.05 8.02
C VAL A 36 -9.16 -2.94 8.71
N ALA A 37 -10.03 -3.61 7.94
CA ALA A 37 -11.03 -4.53 8.50
C ALA A 37 -10.36 -5.73 9.19
N LEU A 38 -9.29 -6.28 8.61
CA LEU A 38 -8.51 -7.38 9.17
C LEU A 38 -7.80 -6.97 10.45
N ALA A 39 -7.10 -5.83 10.47
CA ALA A 39 -6.39 -5.32 11.65
C ALA A 39 -7.33 -5.08 12.84
N LYS A 40 -8.56 -4.60 12.57
CA LYS A 40 -9.61 -4.46 13.59
C LYS A 40 -9.94 -5.78 14.29
N GLN A 41 -9.86 -6.92 13.59
CA GLN A 41 -10.03 -8.25 14.21
C GLN A 41 -8.95 -8.54 15.26
N PHE A 42 -7.78 -7.91 15.14
CA PHE A 42 -6.67 -8.04 16.08
C PHE A 42 -6.60 -6.89 17.09
N GLY A 43 -7.61 -6.01 17.13
CA GLY A 43 -7.62 -4.84 18.01
C GLY A 43 -6.63 -3.75 17.62
N ILE A 44 -6.21 -3.72 16.35
CA ILE A 44 -5.29 -2.74 15.80
C ILE A 44 -6.10 -1.74 14.97
N GLU A 45 -5.96 -0.45 15.30
CA GLU A 45 -6.57 0.64 14.54
C GLU A 45 -5.59 1.16 13.48
N LEU A 46 -5.94 0.97 12.20
CA LEU A 46 -5.15 1.45 11.08
C LEU A 46 -5.82 2.65 10.43
N GLN A 47 -5.01 3.61 10.00
CA GLN A 47 -5.48 4.82 9.37
C GLN A 47 -5.12 4.82 7.88
N PRO A 48 -6.09 4.87 6.96
CA PRO A 48 -5.78 5.01 5.53
C PRO A 48 -5.07 6.34 5.23
N ARG A 49 -4.14 6.33 4.28
CA ARG A 49 -3.43 7.52 3.80
C ARG A 49 -3.28 7.48 2.28
N ALA A 50 -3.66 8.60 1.64
CA ALA A 50 -3.41 8.82 0.24
C ALA A 50 -1.96 9.27 0.05
N VAL A 51 -1.26 8.61 -0.86
CA VAL A 51 0.16 8.84 -1.14
C VAL A 51 0.41 8.79 -2.64
N SER A 52 1.41 9.53 -3.09
CA SER A 52 2.08 9.29 -4.36
C SER A 52 3.37 8.54 -4.15
N LEU A 53 3.70 7.63 -5.05
CA LEU A 53 4.86 6.76 -4.95
C LEU A 53 5.89 7.15 -6.00
N VAL A 54 7.16 7.20 -5.63
CA VAL A 54 8.31 7.19 -6.54
C VAL A 54 9.16 5.97 -6.20
N GLY A 55 9.17 4.97 -7.08
CA GLY A 55 9.97 3.76 -6.93
C GLY A 55 11.12 3.73 -7.92
N GLN A 56 12.28 3.27 -7.48
CA GLN A 56 13.45 3.09 -8.35
C GLN A 56 14.10 1.73 -8.08
N ASP A 57 14.23 0.91 -9.12
CA ASP A 57 15.01 -0.32 -9.11
C ASP A 57 16.51 0.05 -9.12
N ARG A 58 17.26 -0.37 -8.10
CA ARG A 58 18.70 -0.05 -7.97
C ARG A 58 19.53 -0.70 -9.08
N ARG A 59 19.04 -1.77 -9.71
CA ARG A 59 19.70 -2.42 -10.85
C ARG A 59 19.39 -1.74 -12.18
N ARG A 60 18.33 -0.93 -12.24
CA ARG A 60 17.89 -0.17 -13.41
C ARG A 60 17.51 1.24 -12.98
N PRO A 61 18.50 2.07 -12.58
CA PRO A 61 18.24 3.40 -12.03
C PRO A 61 17.61 4.36 -13.05
N ASP A 62 17.68 4.04 -14.34
CA ASP A 62 16.99 4.73 -15.41
C ASP A 62 15.47 4.48 -15.43
N ARG A 63 14.99 3.41 -14.78
CA ARG A 63 13.56 3.06 -14.69
C ARG A 63 12.98 3.56 -13.37
N ILE A 64 12.22 4.63 -13.45
CA ILE A 64 11.47 5.20 -12.32
C ILE A 64 10.00 4.83 -12.48
N VAL A 65 9.41 4.30 -11.41
CA VAL A 65 7.99 4.02 -11.29
C VAL A 65 7.34 5.15 -10.51
N VAL A 66 6.26 5.73 -11.03
CA VAL A 66 5.53 6.79 -10.33
C VAL A 66 4.02 6.53 -10.26
N THR A 67 3.38 6.94 -9.16
CA THR A 67 1.92 7.01 -9.02
C THR A 67 1.44 8.42 -8.71
N GLY A 68 0.34 8.80 -9.33
CA GLY A 68 -0.28 10.11 -9.13
C GLY A 68 0.54 11.29 -9.65
N ARG A 69 -0.08 12.47 -9.58
CA ARG A 69 0.51 13.70 -10.12
C ARG A 69 1.63 14.24 -9.25
N MET A 70 1.54 14.09 -7.93
CA MET A 70 2.55 14.63 -7.01
C MET A 70 3.92 13.96 -7.19
N ALA A 71 3.97 12.64 -7.41
CA ALA A 71 5.23 11.95 -7.75
C ALA A 71 5.77 12.37 -9.12
N GLN A 72 4.90 12.56 -10.12
CA GLN A 72 5.32 13.03 -11.45
C GLN A 72 5.95 14.43 -11.37
N ASP A 73 5.32 15.34 -10.63
CA ASP A 73 5.82 16.70 -10.42
C ASP A 73 7.13 16.69 -9.60
N PHE A 74 7.25 15.79 -8.61
CA PHE A 74 8.49 15.58 -7.85
C PHE A 74 9.65 15.11 -8.73
N VAL A 75 9.45 14.09 -9.57
CA VAL A 75 10.50 13.59 -10.47
C VAL A 75 10.90 14.67 -11.48
N ALA A 76 9.93 15.41 -12.02
CA ALA A 76 10.19 16.50 -12.96
C ALA A 76 11.00 17.65 -12.34
N SER A 77 10.73 18.02 -11.07
CA SER A 77 11.46 19.09 -10.39
C SER A 77 12.90 18.71 -10.02
N HIS A 78 13.21 17.42 -9.92
CA HIS A 78 14.55 16.89 -9.61
C HIS A 78 15.34 16.46 -10.86
N GLY A 79 14.98 16.97 -12.04
CA GLY A 79 15.74 16.75 -13.28
C GLY A 79 15.49 15.41 -13.96
N GLY A 80 14.48 14.65 -13.51
CA GLY A 80 14.04 13.44 -14.19
C GLY A 80 13.45 13.77 -15.57
N SER A 81 13.92 13.10 -16.62
CA SER A 81 13.35 13.24 -17.96
C SER A 81 11.96 12.62 -17.99
N ARG A 82 10.93 13.37 -18.40
CA ARG A 82 9.55 12.86 -18.58
C ARG A 82 9.45 11.60 -19.47
N GLY A 83 10.48 11.29 -20.28
CA GLY A 83 10.52 10.15 -21.19
C GLY A 83 11.15 8.85 -20.66
N GLY A 84 11.74 8.85 -19.44
CA GLY A 84 12.37 7.66 -18.84
C GLY A 84 11.60 7.02 -17.67
N ALA A 85 10.64 7.75 -17.10
CA ALA A 85 9.79 7.22 -16.03
C ALA A 85 8.62 6.43 -16.62
N GLU A 86 8.50 5.17 -16.21
CA GLU A 86 7.31 4.38 -16.50
C GLU A 86 6.21 4.82 -15.52
N VAL A 87 5.23 5.53 -16.05
CA VAL A 87 4.07 5.95 -15.27
C VAL A 87 3.15 4.76 -15.11
N VAL A 88 3.20 4.13 -13.94
CA VAL A 88 2.27 3.09 -13.52
C VAL A 88 1.13 3.76 -12.75
N ALA A 89 0.49 4.72 -13.41
CA ALA A 89 -0.69 5.35 -12.88
C ALA A 89 -1.92 4.70 -13.53
N ALA A 90 -3.04 4.70 -12.80
CA ALA A 90 -4.34 4.63 -13.46
C ALA A 90 -4.38 5.70 -14.58
N SER A 91 -5.04 5.36 -15.69
CA SER A 91 -5.27 6.34 -16.77
C SER A 91 -5.88 7.61 -16.16
N PRO A 92 -5.45 8.82 -16.59
CA PRO A 92 -6.00 10.06 -16.08
C PRO A 92 -7.53 10.05 -16.17
N ASP A 93 -8.20 10.10 -15.02
CA ASP A 93 -9.65 10.14 -14.92
C ASP A 93 -10.17 11.50 -14.42
N GLY A 94 -9.25 12.42 -14.10
CA GLY A 94 -9.57 13.75 -13.57
C GLY A 94 -10.05 13.73 -12.12
N SER A 95 -10.04 12.57 -11.45
CA SER A 95 -10.45 12.45 -10.05
C SER A 95 -9.45 13.14 -9.13
N GLU A 96 -9.92 13.58 -7.96
CA GLU A 96 -9.02 14.09 -6.93
C GLU A 96 -8.02 13.02 -6.46
N PHE A 97 -8.44 11.74 -6.45
CA PHE A 97 -7.56 10.65 -6.05
C PHE A 97 -6.37 10.50 -7.00
N GLN A 98 -6.51 10.86 -8.27
CA GLN A 98 -5.41 10.88 -9.24
C GLN A 98 -4.23 11.74 -8.79
N ARG A 99 -4.44 12.74 -7.92
CA ARG A 99 -3.33 13.56 -7.37
C ARG A 99 -2.37 12.71 -6.54
N ALA A 100 -2.89 11.83 -5.70
CA ALA A 100 -2.13 10.86 -4.91
C ALA A 100 -1.80 9.60 -5.73
N GLY A 101 -2.82 8.94 -6.30
CA GLY A 101 -2.66 7.78 -7.18
C GLY A 101 -2.40 6.46 -6.46
N HIS A 102 -2.25 6.46 -5.13
CA HIS A 102 -2.10 5.25 -4.33
C HIS A 102 -2.69 5.43 -2.93
N LEU A 103 -3.10 4.32 -2.31
CA LEU A 103 -3.62 4.29 -0.94
C LEU A 103 -2.84 3.24 -0.14
N ILE A 104 -2.42 3.62 1.06
CA ILE A 104 -1.76 2.76 2.04
C ILE A 104 -2.50 2.82 3.38
N ALA A 105 -2.08 2.01 4.35
CA ALA A 105 -2.47 2.15 5.75
C ALA A 105 -1.27 2.55 6.60
N VAL A 106 -1.51 3.26 7.70
CA VAL A 106 -0.52 3.52 8.74
C VAL A 106 -1.01 3.08 10.11
N TYR A 107 -0.10 2.61 10.95
CA TYR A 107 -0.31 2.38 12.37
C TYR A 107 0.47 3.45 13.15
N SER A 108 -0.25 4.44 13.68
CA SER A 108 0.34 5.62 14.34
C SER A 108 0.46 5.51 15.87
N ASP A 109 -0.11 4.46 16.47
CA ASP A 109 -0.16 4.32 17.94
C ASP A 109 1.10 3.66 18.53
N ALA A 110 2.09 3.39 17.68
CA ALA A 110 3.42 2.94 18.08
C ALA A 110 4.45 4.07 17.93
N ASP A 111 5.55 3.93 18.66
CA ASP A 111 6.73 4.78 18.56
C ASP A 111 7.95 3.87 18.25
N PRO A 112 8.43 3.82 16.99
CA PRO A 112 7.98 4.59 15.82
C PRO A 112 6.64 4.10 15.25
N GLY A 113 6.04 4.89 14.34
CA GLY A 113 4.86 4.49 13.56
C GLY A 113 5.21 3.48 12.48
N PHE A 114 4.20 2.83 11.87
CA PHE A 114 4.41 1.87 10.78
C PHE A 114 3.60 2.17 9.52
N LEU A 115 4.26 2.18 8.37
CA LEU A 115 3.68 2.24 7.03
C LEU A 115 3.39 0.83 6.54
N LEU A 116 2.21 0.63 5.93
CA LEU A 116 1.72 -0.66 5.46
C LEU A 116 1.19 -0.54 4.02
N ASP A 117 1.86 -1.19 3.07
CA ASP A 117 1.38 -1.29 1.68
C ASP A 117 1.08 -2.77 1.30
N PRO A 118 -0.19 -3.19 1.40
CA PRO A 118 -0.61 -4.53 1.01
C PRO A 118 -0.74 -4.73 -0.50
N SER A 119 -0.57 -3.67 -1.30
CA SER A 119 -0.79 -3.67 -2.74
C SER A 119 0.46 -3.30 -3.54
N PHE A 120 1.62 -3.29 -2.90
CA PHE A 120 2.90 -2.97 -3.55
C PHE A 120 3.23 -3.92 -4.71
N GLY A 121 2.76 -5.17 -4.65
CA GLY A 121 2.87 -6.16 -5.73
C GLY A 121 2.31 -5.70 -7.09
N GLN A 122 1.41 -4.72 -7.13
CA GLN A 122 0.89 -4.15 -8.39
C GLN A 122 1.98 -3.51 -9.26
N PHE A 123 3.14 -3.16 -8.67
CA PHE A 123 4.26 -2.51 -9.36
C PHE A 123 5.31 -3.49 -9.91
N VAL A 124 5.11 -4.81 -9.73
CA VAL A 124 6.07 -5.83 -10.19
C VAL A 124 6.28 -5.78 -11.70
N ARG A 125 5.20 -5.59 -12.48
CA ARG A 125 5.27 -5.48 -13.95
C ARG A 125 6.08 -4.25 -14.39
N ALA A 126 6.09 -3.22 -13.56
CA ALA A 126 6.87 -2.01 -13.74
C ALA A 126 8.31 -2.11 -13.25
N GLY A 127 8.73 -3.29 -12.76
CA GLY A 127 10.10 -3.58 -12.38
C GLY A 127 10.44 -3.39 -10.92
N LEU A 128 9.47 -3.04 -10.05
CA LEU A 128 9.68 -3.08 -8.61
C LEU A 128 9.68 -4.54 -8.11
N PRO A 129 10.34 -4.84 -6.97
CA PRO A 129 10.38 -6.20 -6.43
C PRO A 129 9.01 -6.68 -5.97
N ASP A 130 8.77 -7.98 -6.11
CA ASP A 130 7.58 -8.66 -5.59
C ASP A 130 7.72 -8.84 -4.07
N THR A 131 7.14 -7.90 -3.32
CA THR A 131 7.15 -7.89 -1.86
C THR A 131 5.94 -7.13 -1.33
N VAL A 132 5.68 -7.29 -0.04
CA VAL A 132 4.90 -6.33 0.74
C VAL A 132 5.80 -5.29 1.39
N VAL A 133 5.24 -4.13 1.74
CA VAL A 133 5.96 -3.10 2.48
C VAL A 133 5.37 -2.95 3.88
N VAL A 134 6.22 -3.18 4.88
CA VAL A 134 5.98 -2.85 6.29
C VAL A 134 7.24 -2.22 6.83
N ASP A 135 7.21 -0.90 7.01
CA ASP A 135 8.39 -0.14 7.43
C ASP A 135 8.05 0.84 8.55
N ALA A 136 9.03 1.13 9.39
CA ALA A 136 8.89 2.13 10.44
C ALA A 136 9.00 3.54 9.85
N PHE A 137 8.28 4.52 10.41
CA PHE A 137 8.41 5.92 10.04
C PHE A 137 8.32 6.84 11.26
N GLU A 138 8.94 8.01 11.14
CA GLU A 138 8.83 9.07 12.14
C GLU A 138 7.58 9.93 11.87
N PRO A 139 6.64 10.05 12.84
CA PRO A 139 5.47 10.88 12.68
C PRO A 139 5.82 12.35 12.39
N GLY A 140 5.14 12.94 11.39
CA GLY A 140 5.30 14.34 11.03
C GLY A 140 6.21 14.60 9.83
N GLU A 141 6.92 13.58 9.32
CA GLU A 141 7.63 13.69 8.04
C GLU A 141 6.63 13.72 6.86
N PRO A 142 6.81 14.63 5.89
CA PRO A 142 5.91 14.76 4.74
C PRO A 142 6.13 13.68 3.67
N ASP A 143 7.28 13.01 3.72
CA ASP A 143 7.66 11.94 2.82
C ASP A 143 8.36 10.81 3.59
N TRP A 144 8.15 9.58 3.15
CA TRP A 144 8.70 8.39 3.78
C TRP A 144 9.52 7.59 2.78
N ARG A 145 10.81 7.46 3.05
CA ARG A 145 11.73 6.67 2.24
C ARG A 145 11.85 5.26 2.80
N VAL A 146 11.55 4.28 1.97
CA VAL A 146 11.64 2.85 2.28
C VAL A 146 12.67 2.19 1.36
N ASP A 147 13.64 1.51 1.94
CA ASP A 147 14.59 0.68 1.19
C ASP A 147 14.11 -0.78 1.17
N ILE A 148 13.87 -1.30 -0.04
CA ILE A 148 13.43 -2.68 -0.24
C ILE A 148 14.65 -3.57 -0.47
N GLY A 149 15.27 -3.95 0.65
CA GLY A 149 16.56 -4.65 0.67
C GLY A 149 17.60 -3.92 -0.17
N ASP A 150 18.38 -4.67 -0.95
CA ASP A 150 19.36 -4.11 -1.89
C ASP A 150 18.77 -3.86 -3.29
N SER A 151 17.46 -4.05 -3.48
CA SER A 151 16.85 -4.13 -4.82
C SER A 151 16.23 -2.81 -5.27
N ALA A 152 15.56 -2.08 -4.38
CA ALA A 152 14.85 -0.87 -4.75
C ALA A 152 14.80 0.14 -3.61
N THR A 153 14.56 1.40 -3.96
CA THR A 153 14.20 2.45 -3.01
C THR A 153 12.86 3.03 -3.43
N VAL A 154 11.98 3.27 -2.46
CA VAL A 154 10.64 3.80 -2.67
C VAL A 154 10.44 5.03 -1.80
N LEU A 155 9.93 6.10 -2.38
CA LEU A 155 9.53 7.31 -1.67
C LEU A 155 8.00 7.42 -1.70
N TYR A 156 7.38 7.48 -0.53
CA TYR A 156 5.97 7.76 -0.36
C TYR A 156 5.78 9.23 -0.02
N LEU A 157 5.15 9.97 -0.91
CA LEU A 157 4.82 11.39 -0.75
C LEU A 157 3.38 11.49 -0.24
N MET A 158 3.15 12.07 0.94
CA MET A 158 1.82 12.14 1.54
C MET A 158 0.99 13.29 0.97
N ASP A 159 -0.27 13.03 0.63
CA ASP A 159 -1.24 14.08 0.27
C ASP A 159 -2.37 14.14 1.33
N PRO A 160 -2.16 14.87 2.44
CA PRO A 160 -3.15 14.94 3.52
C PRO A 160 -4.43 15.67 3.10
N THR A 161 -4.40 16.41 2.00
CA THR A 161 -5.54 17.16 1.46
C THR A 161 -6.37 16.33 0.48
N ASN A 162 -5.95 15.11 0.15
CA ASN A 162 -6.65 14.27 -0.81
C ASN A 162 -7.98 13.73 -0.26
N SER A 163 -9.08 14.14 -0.91
CA SER A 163 -10.42 13.65 -0.61
C SER A 163 -11.08 12.74 -1.65
N GLY A 164 -10.31 12.28 -2.66
CA GLY A 164 -10.87 11.51 -3.77
C GLY A 164 -11.06 10.01 -3.52
N TRP A 165 -10.52 9.45 -2.43
CA TRP A 165 -10.52 8.00 -2.18
C TRP A 165 -11.61 7.54 -1.21
N GLN A 166 -12.16 8.46 -0.42
CA GLN A 166 -12.99 8.16 0.75
C GLN A 166 -14.29 7.44 0.39
N ASP A 167 -14.95 7.83 -0.71
CA ASP A 167 -16.18 7.17 -1.17
C ASP A 167 -15.92 5.72 -1.62
N ALA A 168 -14.87 5.52 -2.42
CA ALA A 168 -14.45 4.19 -2.85
C ALA A 168 -14.07 3.33 -1.65
N PHE A 169 -13.28 3.87 -0.72
CA PHE A 169 -12.88 3.19 0.51
C PHE A 169 -14.10 2.78 1.34
N ARG A 170 -15.03 3.69 1.63
CA ARG A 170 -16.27 3.36 2.38
C ARG A 170 -17.09 2.27 1.70
N SER A 171 -17.20 2.32 0.37
CA SER A 171 -17.96 1.34 -0.41
C SER A 171 -17.35 -0.07 -0.35
N VAL A 172 -16.02 -0.19 -0.28
CA VAL A 172 -15.35 -1.49 -0.15
C VAL A 172 -15.30 -1.92 1.32
N ALA A 173 -14.96 -1.03 2.25
CA ALA A 173 -14.80 -1.34 3.67
C ALA A 173 -16.03 -2.04 4.25
N ALA A 174 -17.24 -1.60 3.89
CA ALA A 174 -18.50 -2.22 4.34
C ALA A 174 -18.65 -3.69 3.90
N ARG A 175 -17.95 -4.12 2.85
CA ARG A 175 -17.98 -5.50 2.32
C ARG A 175 -16.74 -6.31 2.68
N SER A 176 -15.68 -5.66 3.16
CA SER A 176 -14.44 -6.32 3.56
C SER A 176 -14.54 -7.10 4.87
N ASP A 177 -15.54 -6.83 5.71
CA ASP A 177 -15.67 -7.44 7.04
C ASP A 177 -15.75 -8.97 7.01
N VAL A 178 -16.48 -9.55 6.04
CA VAL A 178 -16.61 -11.01 5.92
C VAL A 178 -15.27 -11.64 5.55
N ALA A 179 -14.62 -11.12 4.50
CA ALA A 179 -13.31 -11.59 4.07
C ALA A 179 -12.25 -11.41 5.17
N ALA A 180 -12.28 -10.29 5.89
CA ALA A 180 -11.40 -10.02 7.03
C ALA A 180 -11.60 -11.03 8.16
N ALA A 181 -12.85 -11.39 8.49
CA ALA A 181 -13.15 -12.39 9.51
C ALA A 181 -12.65 -13.79 9.12
N GLU A 182 -12.78 -14.18 7.86
CA GLU A 182 -12.26 -15.45 7.33
C GLU A 182 -10.73 -15.52 7.42
N ILE A 183 -10.03 -14.48 6.93
CA ILE A 183 -8.57 -14.37 7.04
C ILE A 183 -8.13 -14.38 8.51
N ALA A 184 -8.80 -13.62 9.37
CA ALA A 184 -8.47 -13.58 10.80
C ALA A 184 -8.64 -14.94 11.48
N SER A 185 -9.70 -15.69 11.14
CA SER A 185 -9.92 -17.05 11.66
C SER A 185 -8.79 -17.99 11.25
N HIS A 186 -8.41 -17.97 9.96
CA HIS A 186 -7.27 -18.74 9.44
C HIS A 186 -5.95 -18.42 10.16
N LEU A 187 -5.63 -17.13 10.32
CA LEU A 187 -4.40 -16.70 11.00
C LEU A 187 -4.36 -17.11 12.49
N ARG A 188 -5.50 -17.02 13.19
CA ARG A 188 -5.62 -17.45 14.60
C ARG A 188 -5.50 -18.96 14.76
N ALA A 189 -5.91 -19.74 13.76
CA ALA A 189 -5.72 -21.19 13.72
C ALA A 189 -4.27 -21.60 13.46
N GLY A 190 -3.33 -20.65 13.31
CA GLY A 190 -1.92 -20.92 13.01
C GLY A 190 -1.63 -21.03 11.52
N GLY A 191 -2.60 -20.70 10.65
CA GLY A 191 -2.42 -20.69 9.21
C GLY A 191 -1.35 -19.68 8.75
N GLN A 192 -0.67 -20.02 7.65
CA GLN A 192 0.29 -19.13 7.02
C GLN A 192 -0.44 -18.00 6.26
N PRO A 193 0.07 -16.75 6.27
CA PRO A 193 -0.63 -15.61 5.66
C PRO A 193 -1.08 -15.82 4.22
N HIS A 194 -0.29 -16.49 3.40
CA HIS A 194 -0.53 -16.69 1.97
C HIS A 194 -1.33 -17.96 1.62
N THR A 195 -1.97 -18.61 2.61
CA THR A 195 -2.65 -19.92 2.41
C THR A 195 -4.15 -19.89 2.68
N HIS A 196 -4.73 -18.72 2.95
CA HIS A 196 -6.19 -18.61 3.08
C HIS A 196 -6.89 -18.71 1.71
N GLY A 197 -8.13 -19.19 1.70
CA GLY A 197 -8.93 -19.31 0.47
C GLY A 197 -9.54 -18.01 -0.06
N VAL A 198 -9.35 -16.88 0.63
CA VAL A 198 -9.92 -15.59 0.25
C VAL A 198 -9.19 -15.00 -0.95
N VAL A 199 -9.95 -14.72 -2.02
CA VAL A 199 -9.49 -13.99 -3.21
C VAL A 199 -10.52 -12.90 -3.53
N LEU A 200 -10.08 -11.65 -3.68
CA LEU A 200 -11.00 -10.58 -4.06
C LEU A 200 -11.43 -10.75 -5.53
N ALA A 201 -12.73 -10.99 -5.75
CA ALA A 201 -13.29 -11.18 -7.08
C ALA A 201 -12.90 -10.03 -8.05
N PRO A 202 -12.68 -10.32 -9.34
CA PRO A 202 -12.45 -9.29 -10.36
C PRO A 202 -13.54 -8.22 -10.34
N ARG A 203 -13.14 -6.94 -10.46
CA ARG A 203 -14.13 -5.90 -10.77
C ARG A 203 -14.78 -6.26 -12.10
N SER A 204 -16.11 -6.40 -12.10
CA SER A 204 -16.85 -6.48 -13.37
C SER A 204 -16.50 -5.25 -14.21
N PRO A 205 -16.18 -5.40 -15.50
CA PRO A 205 -15.95 -4.25 -16.37
C PRO A 205 -17.22 -3.38 -16.34
N ARG A 206 -17.05 -2.10 -16.03
CA ARG A 206 -18.10 -1.09 -16.16
C ARG A 206 -18.12 -0.55 -17.58
#